data_AF-A0A5D2MAA7-F1
#
_entry.id   AF-A0A5D2MAA7-F1
#
_cell.length_a   1.000
_cell.length_b   1.000
_cell.length_c   1.000
_cell.angle_alpha   90.00
_cell.angle_beta   90.00
_cell.angle_gamma   90.00
#
_symmetry.space_group_name_H-M   'P 1'
#
loop_
_entity.id
_entity.type
_entity.pdbx_description
1 polymer ?
#
loop_
_entity_poly.entity_id
_entity_poly.type
_entity_poly.pdbx_seq_one_letter_code
_entity_poly.pdbx_strand_id
1 'polypeptide(L)'
;MHLFDREKGSAKMGNLVPFMGMVMVILAQVSSMVITKAAMSSGVDKYVLIVYSNALSSLILLPCSFVFHRSVHLPWNSSNLCILIFLLSLIGCIGQLCGYAGIEYSSPAMATAMLNLVPAFTFILAIVCRMEKHEWRSTSSQAKVLGTTISIAGAFVVTFYKGPTILRLPHQLLSSPQINWVLGGLLLAVEAFINSAWVFGAIIIVSGFYGVLWGKAKEESGEESMRSPLLQNRTEDKRSFA
;
A
#
# COMPACT_ATOMS: atom_id res chain seq x y z
N MET A 1 -21.74 37.86 -0.73
CA MET A 1 -22.43 36.57 -1.02
C MET A 1 -21.66 35.69 -2.00
N HIS A 2 -21.24 36.20 -3.17
CA HIS A 2 -20.55 35.42 -4.21
C HIS A 2 -19.17 34.79 -3.83
N LEU A 3 -18.40 35.40 -2.94
CA LEU A 3 -17.09 34.84 -2.51
C LEU A 3 -17.23 33.64 -1.56
N PHE A 4 -18.29 33.61 -0.75
CA PHE A 4 -18.56 32.54 0.21
C PHE A 4 -19.08 31.27 -0.47
N ASP A 5 -19.79 31.43 -1.60
CA ASP A 5 -20.23 30.32 -2.45
C ASP A 5 -19.05 29.69 -3.22
N ARG A 6 -18.09 30.51 -3.65
CA ARG A 6 -16.89 30.06 -4.36
C ARG A 6 -15.93 29.25 -3.45
N GLU A 7 -15.82 29.64 -2.18
CA GLU A 7 -15.08 28.85 -1.17
C GLU A 7 -15.78 27.53 -0.82
N LYS A 8 -17.11 27.54 -0.63
CA LYS A 8 -17.88 26.30 -0.41
C LYS A 8 -17.83 25.36 -1.62
N GLY A 9 -17.82 25.90 -2.85
CA GLY A 9 -17.66 25.14 -4.08
C GLY A 9 -16.27 24.53 -4.22
N SER A 10 -15.21 25.27 -3.87
CA SER A 10 -13.82 24.79 -3.90
C SER A 10 -13.56 23.73 -2.81
N ALA A 11 -14.10 23.91 -1.61
CA ALA A 11 -14.04 22.91 -0.53
C ALA A 11 -14.82 21.63 -0.85
N LYS A 12 -15.99 21.75 -1.51
CA LYS A 12 -16.73 20.58 -2.03
C LYS A 12 -15.97 19.86 -3.14
N MET A 13 -15.37 20.60 -4.07
CA MET A 13 -14.58 20.03 -5.17
C MET A 13 -13.31 19.33 -4.64
N GLY A 14 -12.64 19.92 -3.65
CA GLY A 14 -11.46 19.34 -3.00
C GLY A 14 -11.72 17.98 -2.33
N ASN A 15 -12.92 17.77 -1.79
CA ASN A 15 -13.33 16.50 -1.18
C ASN A 15 -13.89 15.49 -2.21
N LEU A 16 -14.36 15.96 -3.38
CA LEU A 16 -14.89 15.10 -4.43
C LEU A 16 -13.79 14.34 -5.17
N VAL A 17 -12.63 14.96 -5.39
CA VAL A 17 -11.48 14.34 -6.07
C VAL A 17 -10.99 13.05 -5.37
N PRO A 18 -10.71 13.03 -4.06
CA PRO A 18 -10.29 11.79 -3.38
C PRO A 18 -11.41 10.76 -3.33
N PHE A 19 -12.69 11.18 -3.22
CA PHE A 19 -13.81 10.27 -3.29
C PHE A 19 -13.90 9.56 -4.65
N MET A 20 -13.83 10.33 -5.74
CA MET A 20 -13.85 9.78 -7.10
C MET A 20 -12.62 8.89 -7.35
N GLY A 21 -11.44 9.27 -6.85
CA GLY A 21 -10.24 8.44 -6.90
C GLY A 21 -10.41 7.10 -6.18
N MET A 22 -10.98 7.10 -4.98
CA MET A 22 -11.28 5.88 -4.23
C MET A 22 -12.25 4.97 -4.99
N VAL A 23 -13.32 5.52 -5.56
CA VAL A 23 -14.29 4.74 -6.35
C VAL A 23 -13.61 4.10 -7.56
N MET A 24 -12.77 4.85 -8.29
CA MET A 24 -12.04 4.32 -9.45
C MET A 24 -11.07 3.19 -9.06
N VAL A 25 -10.36 3.33 -7.93
CA VAL A 25 -9.45 2.30 -7.42
C VAL A 25 -10.22 1.03 -7.04
N ILE A 26 -11.34 1.17 -6.33
CA ILE A 26 -12.16 0.01 -5.93
C ILE A 26 -12.71 -0.71 -7.16
N LEU A 27 -13.23 0.03 -8.15
CA LEU A 27 -13.72 -0.56 -9.39
C LEU A 27 -12.62 -1.30 -10.15
N ALA A 28 -11.44 -0.68 -10.29
CA ALA A 28 -10.29 -1.32 -10.93
C ALA A 28 -9.86 -2.58 -10.19
N GLN A 29 -9.79 -2.52 -8.85
CA GLN A 29 -9.42 -3.66 -8.02
C GLN A 29 -10.41 -4.82 -8.17
N VAL A 30 -11.72 -4.55 -8.06
CA VAL A 30 -12.76 -5.59 -8.20
C VAL A 30 -12.73 -6.19 -9.61
N SER A 31 -12.61 -5.35 -10.64
CA SER A 31 -12.51 -5.83 -12.03
C SER A 31 -11.30 -6.74 -12.24
N SER A 32 -10.15 -6.41 -11.66
CA SER A 32 -8.93 -7.22 -11.74
C SER A 32 -9.17 -8.62 -11.16
N MET A 33 -9.82 -8.70 -9.99
CA MET A 33 -10.14 -9.99 -9.36
C MET A 33 -11.10 -10.83 -10.20
N VAL A 34 -12.12 -10.20 -10.80
CA VAL A 34 -13.09 -10.90 -11.66
C VAL A 34 -12.43 -11.41 -12.93
N ILE A 35 -11.60 -10.59 -13.60
CA ILE A 35 -10.85 -10.98 -14.80
C ILE A 35 -9.89 -12.13 -14.49
N THR A 36 -9.13 -12.03 -13.39
CA THR A 36 -8.21 -13.09 -12.96
C THR A 36 -8.96 -14.41 -12.71
N LYS A 37 -10.12 -14.37 -12.03
CA LYS A 37 -10.93 -15.57 -11.84
C LYS A 37 -11.47 -16.12 -13.17
N ALA A 38 -11.94 -15.25 -14.06
CA ALA A 38 -12.44 -15.66 -15.37
C ALA A 38 -11.34 -16.36 -16.18
N ALA A 39 -10.14 -15.78 -16.23
CA ALA A 39 -8.99 -16.36 -16.93
C ALA A 39 -8.56 -17.72 -16.36
N MET A 40 -8.49 -17.85 -15.03
CA MET A 40 -8.18 -19.14 -14.39
C MET A 40 -9.27 -20.18 -14.63
N SER A 41 -10.54 -19.76 -14.70
CA SER A 41 -11.66 -20.66 -15.03
C SER A 41 -11.62 -21.14 -16.49
N SER A 42 -10.97 -20.40 -17.38
CA SER A 42 -10.67 -20.82 -18.76
C SER A 42 -9.42 -21.73 -18.87
N GLY A 43 -8.79 -22.09 -17.75
CA GLY A 43 -7.61 -22.96 -17.71
C GLY A 43 -6.27 -22.24 -17.78
N VAL A 44 -6.24 -20.90 -17.65
CA VAL A 44 -4.98 -20.15 -17.60
C VAL A 44 -4.33 -20.31 -16.22
N ASP A 45 -3.07 -20.73 -16.18
CA ASP A 45 -2.32 -20.86 -14.94
C ASP A 45 -2.08 -19.50 -14.24
N LYS A 46 -2.24 -19.49 -12.92
CA LYS A 46 -1.97 -18.31 -12.06
C LYS A 46 -0.56 -17.72 -12.24
N TYR A 47 0.45 -18.55 -12.47
CA TYR A 47 1.83 -18.10 -12.67
C TYR A 47 1.98 -17.28 -13.95
N VAL A 48 1.30 -17.71 -15.02
CA VAL A 48 1.27 -17.00 -16.29
C VAL A 48 0.67 -15.62 -16.08
N LEU A 49 -0.48 -15.53 -15.39
CA LEU A 49 -1.12 -14.25 -15.11
C LEU A 49 -0.22 -13.29 -14.32
N ILE A 50 0.50 -13.77 -13.31
CA ILE A 50 1.41 -12.95 -12.49
C ILE A 50 2.55 -12.40 -13.35
N VAL A 51 3.22 -13.26 -14.12
CA VAL A 51 4.35 -12.86 -14.95
C VAL A 51 3.93 -11.84 -15.99
N TYR A 52 2.81 -12.08 -16.70
CA TYR A 52 2.31 -11.13 -17.71
C TYR A 52 1.88 -9.80 -17.09
N SER A 53 1.18 -9.82 -15.95
CA SER A 53 0.72 -8.59 -15.28
C SER A 53 1.90 -7.75 -14.79
N ASN A 54 2.91 -8.39 -14.21
CA ASN A 54 4.08 -7.70 -13.68
C ASN A 54 4.99 -7.19 -14.81
N ALA A 55 5.13 -7.96 -15.90
CA ALA A 55 5.84 -7.51 -17.10
C ALA A 55 5.16 -6.30 -17.75
N LEU A 56 3.83 -6.33 -17.90
CA LEU A 56 3.06 -5.22 -18.44
C LEU A 56 3.15 -3.98 -17.53
N SER A 57 3.05 -4.18 -16.21
CA SER A 57 3.21 -3.09 -15.24
C SER A 57 4.59 -2.44 -15.35
N SER A 58 5.65 -3.25 -15.45
CA SER A 58 7.02 -2.76 -15.66
C SER A 58 7.16 -2.00 -16.99
N LEU A 59 6.59 -2.54 -18.07
CA LEU A 59 6.62 -1.91 -19.40
C LEU A 59 5.92 -0.54 -19.43
N ILE A 60 4.84 -0.37 -18.66
CA ILE A 60 4.09 0.88 -18.56
C ILE A 60 4.77 1.85 -17.59
N LEU A 61 5.20 1.37 -16.43
CA LEU A 61 5.82 2.21 -15.39
C LEU A 61 7.19 2.74 -15.80
N LEU A 62 7.97 1.98 -16.58
CA LEU A 62 9.30 2.39 -17.03
C LEU A 62 9.30 3.71 -17.83
N PRO A 63 8.52 3.87 -18.93
CA PRO A 63 8.43 5.13 -19.66
C PRO A 63 7.75 6.22 -18.85
N CYS A 64 6.72 5.89 -18.06
CA CYS A 64 6.07 6.87 -17.18
C CYS A 64 7.05 7.45 -16.15
N SER A 65 7.90 6.62 -15.56
CA SER A 65 8.92 7.05 -14.61
C SER A 65 9.89 8.06 -15.24
N PHE A 66 10.32 7.82 -16.48
CA PHE A 66 11.23 8.74 -17.17
C PHE A 66 10.60 10.09 -17.53
N VAL A 67 9.30 10.11 -17.89
CA VAL A 67 8.59 11.34 -18.28
C VAL A 67 8.19 12.19 -17.07
N PHE A 68 7.78 11.56 -15.95
CA PHE A 68 7.29 12.27 -14.77
C PHE A 68 8.37 12.61 -13.75
N HIS A 69 9.54 11.96 -13.76
CA HIS A 69 10.56 12.12 -12.72
C HIS A 69 11.85 12.76 -13.27
N ARG A 70 12.03 14.06 -12.99
CA ARG A 70 13.33 14.75 -13.11
C ARG A 70 14.19 14.33 -11.90
N SER A 71 15.26 13.58 -12.14
CA SER A 71 16.18 12.97 -11.15
C SER A 71 16.23 13.68 -9.80
N VAL A 72 15.59 13.10 -8.79
CA VAL A 72 15.97 13.34 -7.39
C VAL A 72 17.29 12.60 -7.21
N HIS A 73 18.37 13.33 -6.97
CA HIS A 73 19.70 12.75 -6.74
C HIS A 73 19.65 11.80 -5.55
N LEU A 74 19.70 10.50 -5.84
CA LEU A 74 19.73 9.46 -4.82
C LEU A 74 21.12 9.49 -4.16
N PRO A 75 21.24 9.71 -2.84
CA PRO A 75 22.54 9.70 -2.19
C PRO A 75 23.18 8.32 -2.35
N TRP A 76 24.46 8.29 -2.74
CA TRP A 76 25.25 7.17 -3.30
C TRP A 76 25.37 5.91 -2.41
N ASN A 77 24.75 5.90 -1.24
CA ASN A 77 24.74 4.80 -0.25
C ASN A 77 23.59 3.79 -0.51
N SER A 78 23.21 3.59 -1.77
CA SER A 78 21.93 2.99 -2.18
C SER A 78 21.85 1.46 -2.12
N SER A 79 22.95 0.74 -1.87
CA SER A 79 22.96 -0.74 -1.94
C SER A 79 21.96 -1.38 -0.97
N ASN A 80 21.91 -0.89 0.27
CA ASN A 80 20.97 -1.37 1.28
C ASN A 80 19.52 -1.03 0.93
N LEU A 81 19.27 0.15 0.33
CA LEU A 81 17.93 0.55 -0.10
C LEU A 81 17.44 -0.31 -1.27
N CYS A 82 18.31 -0.59 -2.25
CA CYS A 82 17.99 -1.49 -3.36
C CYS A 82 17.66 -2.89 -2.87
N ILE A 83 18.45 -3.44 -1.94
CA ILE A 83 18.19 -4.76 -1.34
C ILE A 83 16.87 -4.74 -0.57
N LEU A 84 16.57 -3.68 0.18
CA LEU A 84 15.34 -3.59 0.96
C LEU A 84 14.10 -3.47 0.07
N ILE A 85 14.15 -2.67 -1.00
CA ILE A 85 13.09 -2.57 -2.01
C ILE A 85 12.92 -3.90 -2.74
N PHE A 86 14.01 -4.60 -3.05
CA PHE A 86 13.96 -5.92 -3.68
C PHE A 86 13.31 -6.96 -2.75
N LEU A 87 13.70 -7.03 -1.48
CA LEU A 87 13.09 -7.92 -0.50
C LEU A 87 11.61 -7.59 -0.28
N LEU A 88 11.27 -6.31 -0.22
CA LEU A 88 9.89 -5.85 -0.10
C LEU A 88 9.05 -6.25 -1.33
N SER A 89 9.63 -6.16 -2.52
CA SER A 89 8.99 -6.59 -3.77
C SER A 89 8.81 -8.11 -3.81
N LEU A 90 9.77 -8.88 -3.29
CA LEU A 90 9.67 -10.33 -3.18
C LEU A 90 8.52 -10.73 -2.25
N ILE A 91 8.38 -10.05 -1.10
CA ILE A 91 7.25 -10.25 -0.18
C ILE A 91 5.93 -9.93 -0.88
N GLY A 92 5.86 -8.83 -1.63
CA GLY A 92 4.69 -8.47 -2.44
C GLY A 92 4.34 -9.55 -3.48
N CYS A 93 5.33 -10.07 -4.21
CA CYS A 93 5.13 -11.15 -5.18
C CYS A 93 4.60 -12.44 -4.54
N ILE A 94 5.10 -12.81 -3.36
CA ILE A 94 4.61 -13.96 -2.60
C ILE A 94 3.15 -13.74 -2.18
N GLY A 95 2.83 -12.52 -1.71
CA GLY A 95 1.46 -12.12 -1.38
C GLY A 95 0.52 -12.24 -2.59
N GLN A 96 0.91 -11.70 -3.74
CA GLN A 96 0.15 -11.75 -4.97
C GLN A 96 -0.07 -13.19 -5.48
N LEU A 97 0.92 -14.07 -5.34
CA LEU A 97 0.78 -15.49 -5.66
C LEU A 97 -0.22 -16.18 -4.73
N CYS A 98 -0.13 -15.91 -3.42
CA CYS A 98 -1.07 -16.42 -2.42
C CYS A 98 -2.49 -15.94 -2.72
N GLY A 99 -2.66 -14.68 -3.11
CA GLY A 99 -3.93 -14.10 -3.48
C GLY A 99 -4.56 -14.72 -4.71
N TYR A 100 -3.79 -14.92 -5.77
CA TYR A 100 -4.30 -15.56 -7.00
C TYR A 100 -4.68 -17.02 -6.73
N ALA A 101 -3.89 -17.77 -5.96
CA ALA A 101 -4.25 -19.10 -5.51
C ALA A 101 -5.52 -19.08 -4.63
N GLY A 102 -5.65 -18.09 -3.75
CA GLY A 102 -6.84 -17.87 -2.94
C GLY A 102 -8.10 -17.64 -3.79
N ILE A 103 -8.02 -16.78 -4.81
CA ILE A 103 -9.11 -16.53 -5.77
C ILE A 103 -9.43 -17.79 -6.58
N GLU A 104 -8.43 -18.56 -6.99
CA GLU A 104 -8.57 -19.83 -7.73
C GLU A 104 -9.42 -20.83 -6.96
N TYR A 105 -9.10 -21.07 -5.68
CA TYR A 105 -9.84 -22.00 -4.83
C TYR A 105 -11.15 -21.45 -4.27
N SER A 106 -11.35 -20.12 -4.32
CA SER A 106 -12.55 -19.45 -3.82
C SER A 106 -13.26 -18.59 -4.88
N SER A 107 -13.54 -17.32 -4.57
CA SER A 107 -14.25 -16.38 -5.44
C SER A 107 -13.71 -14.96 -5.31
N PRO A 108 -13.85 -14.12 -6.35
CA PRO A 108 -13.52 -12.69 -6.28
C PRO A 108 -14.22 -11.96 -5.13
N ALA A 109 -15.48 -12.31 -4.84
CA ALA A 109 -16.24 -11.69 -3.77
C ALA A 109 -15.67 -12.00 -2.37
N MET A 110 -15.13 -13.21 -2.18
CA MET A 110 -14.45 -13.56 -0.94
C MET A 110 -13.12 -12.81 -0.82
N ALA A 111 -12.37 -12.68 -1.92
CA ALA A 111 -11.11 -11.95 -1.96
C ALA A 111 -11.28 -10.46 -1.63
N THR A 112 -12.25 -9.78 -2.24
CA THR A 112 -12.56 -8.38 -1.92
C THR A 112 -12.94 -8.22 -0.45
N ALA A 113 -13.69 -9.17 0.09
CA ALA A 113 -14.08 -9.13 1.49
C ALA A 113 -12.87 -9.34 2.42
N MET A 114 -11.95 -10.26 2.11
CA MET A 114 -10.73 -10.48 2.92
C MET A 114 -9.80 -9.26 2.92
N LEU A 115 -9.76 -8.48 1.84
CA LEU A 115 -8.94 -7.27 1.80
C LEU A 115 -9.41 -6.19 2.78
N ASN A 116 -10.66 -6.23 3.28
CA ASN A 116 -11.09 -5.36 4.37
C ASN A 116 -10.38 -5.66 5.71
N LEU A 117 -9.68 -6.79 5.81
CA LEU A 117 -8.82 -7.12 6.95
C LEU A 117 -7.46 -6.43 6.89
N VAL A 118 -7.02 -5.96 5.71
CA VAL A 118 -5.73 -5.25 5.55
C VAL A 118 -5.59 -4.10 6.56
N PRO A 119 -6.53 -3.15 6.69
CA PRO A 119 -6.40 -2.07 7.68
C PRO A 119 -6.38 -2.59 9.14
N ALA A 120 -7.08 -3.69 9.43
CA ALA A 120 -7.06 -4.31 10.76
C ALA A 120 -5.71 -4.95 11.08
N PHE A 121 -5.13 -5.71 10.14
CA PHE A 121 -3.80 -6.28 10.28
C PHE A 121 -2.72 -5.20 10.38
N THR A 122 -2.86 -4.10 9.61
CA THR A 122 -1.87 -3.01 9.63
C THR A 122 -1.82 -2.36 11.00
N PHE A 123 -2.99 -2.20 11.63
CA PHE A 123 -3.09 -1.69 12.98
C PHE A 123 -2.46 -2.65 14.01
N ILE A 124 -2.72 -3.95 13.89
CA ILE A 124 -2.12 -4.96 14.78
C ILE A 124 -0.60 -4.97 14.63
N LEU A 125 -0.08 -4.95 13.41
CA LEU A 125 1.36 -4.89 13.13
C LEU A 125 1.98 -3.63 13.73
N ALA A 126 1.32 -2.47 13.60
CA ALA A 126 1.79 -1.23 14.22
C ALA A 126 1.92 -1.34 15.76
N ILE A 127 0.94 -1.96 16.42
CA ILE A 127 0.97 -2.21 17.87
C ILE A 127 2.10 -3.18 18.25
N VAL A 128 2.18 -4.33 17.57
CA VAL A 128 3.16 -5.39 17.88
C VAL A 128 4.59 -4.92 17.64
N CYS A 129 4.83 -4.19 16.55
CA CYS A 129 6.14 -3.64 16.22
C CYS A 129 6.61 -2.57 17.22
N ARG A 130 5.80 -2.14 18.19
CA ARG A 130 6.15 -1.23 19.29
C ARG A 130 7.01 -0.03 18.82
N MET A 131 6.72 0.48 17.63
CA MET A 131 7.43 1.61 17.03
C MET A 131 6.94 2.97 17.54
N GLU A 132 6.22 2.98 18.67
CA GLU A 132 5.56 4.17 19.19
C GLU A 132 6.04 4.49 20.61
N LYS A 133 7.28 4.96 20.69
CA LYS A 133 7.76 5.75 21.84
C LYS A 133 8.10 7.18 21.38
N HIS A 134 7.20 7.82 20.63
CA HIS A 134 7.22 9.27 20.48
C HIS A 134 5.84 9.80 20.04
N GLU A 135 5.00 10.12 21.02
CA GLU A 135 3.83 11.01 20.92
C GLU A 135 2.76 10.80 19.82
N TRP A 136 2.26 9.58 19.63
CA TRP A 136 1.06 9.40 18.78
C TRP A 136 -0.24 9.41 19.60
N ARG A 137 -0.70 10.64 19.84
CA ARG A 137 -2.07 11.15 19.58
C ARG A 137 -3.27 10.33 20.13
N SER A 138 -3.68 10.69 21.35
CA SER A 138 -4.97 10.44 22.03
C SER A 138 -5.50 9.00 22.02
N THR A 139 -5.64 8.41 23.22
CA THR A 139 -6.33 7.14 23.49
C THR A 139 -7.72 7.05 22.84
N SER A 140 -8.40 8.18 22.61
CA SER A 140 -9.68 8.23 21.90
C SER A 140 -9.58 7.81 20.42
N SER A 141 -8.52 8.19 19.72
CA SER A 141 -8.31 7.82 18.31
C SER A 141 -7.95 6.35 18.16
N GLN A 142 -7.11 5.84 19.06
CA GLN A 142 -6.75 4.41 19.07
C GLN A 142 -7.98 3.54 19.38
N ALA A 143 -8.82 3.94 20.34
CA ALA A 143 -10.05 3.22 20.66
C ALA A 143 -11.05 3.23 19.48
N LYS A 144 -11.15 4.34 18.73
CA LYS A 144 -12.01 4.42 17.54
C LYS A 144 -11.54 3.47 16.44
N VAL A 145 -10.24 3.46 16.14
CA VAL A 145 -9.68 2.57 15.12
C VAL A 145 -9.79 1.12 15.56
N LEU A 146 -9.41 0.78 16.79
CA LEU A 146 -9.53 -0.57 17.34
C LEU A 146 -10.99 -1.06 17.38
N GLY A 147 -11.94 -0.19 17.72
CA GLY A 147 -13.37 -0.50 17.68
C GLY A 147 -13.85 -0.81 16.27
N THR A 148 -13.42 -0.05 15.26
CA THR A 148 -13.76 -0.34 13.86
C THR A 148 -13.14 -1.63 13.37
N THR A 149 -11.89 -1.95 13.72
CA THR A 149 -11.22 -3.18 13.28
C THR A 149 -11.84 -4.42 13.93
N ILE A 150 -12.15 -4.37 15.22
CA ILE A 150 -12.88 -5.43 15.93
C ILE A 150 -14.29 -5.59 15.35
N SER A 151 -14.98 -4.50 15.02
CA SER A 151 -16.31 -4.56 14.41
C SER A 151 -16.28 -5.18 13.02
N ILE A 152 -15.30 -4.83 12.19
CA ILE A 152 -15.12 -5.40 10.85
C ILE A 152 -14.79 -6.89 10.98
N ALA A 153 -13.82 -7.25 11.81
CA ALA A 153 -13.47 -8.64 12.08
C ALA A 153 -14.66 -9.46 12.61
N GLY A 154 -15.46 -8.90 13.53
CA GLY A 154 -16.67 -9.52 14.06
C GLY A 154 -17.74 -9.75 12.98
N ALA A 155 -17.97 -8.78 12.09
CA ALA A 155 -18.88 -8.95 10.96
C ALA A 155 -18.41 -10.06 10.01
N PHE A 156 -17.10 -10.22 9.83
CA PHE A 156 -16.51 -11.32 9.06
C PHE A 156 -16.67 -12.67 9.73
N VAL A 157 -16.40 -12.77 11.03
CA VAL A 157 -16.64 -14.02 11.79
C VAL A 157 -18.10 -14.44 11.64
N VAL A 158 -19.06 -13.51 11.74
CA VAL A 158 -20.48 -13.81 11.52
C VAL A 158 -20.77 -14.24 10.08
N THR A 159 -20.14 -13.60 9.09
CA THR A 159 -20.30 -13.94 7.65
C THR A 159 -19.74 -15.31 7.32
N PHE A 160 -18.62 -15.70 7.92
CA PHE A 160 -18.03 -17.03 7.78
C PHE A 160 -18.79 -18.10 8.59
N TYR A 161 -19.32 -17.71 9.73
CA TYR A 161 -20.10 -18.61 10.59
C TYR A 161 -21.52 -18.85 10.04
N LYS A 162 -22.05 -17.93 9.23
CA LYS A 162 -23.39 -18.04 8.60
C LYS A 162 -23.42 -18.16 7.07
N GLY A 163 -22.30 -18.05 6.36
CA GLY A 163 -22.22 -18.31 4.92
C GLY A 163 -21.75 -19.75 4.67
N PRO A 164 -22.40 -20.56 3.80
CA PRO A 164 -23.11 -20.17 2.59
C PRO A 164 -24.64 -20.42 2.65
N THR A 165 -25.44 -19.43 2.24
CA THR A 165 -26.83 -19.70 1.81
C THR A 165 -26.80 -20.34 0.43
N ILE A 166 -26.69 -21.66 0.43
CA ILE A 166 -27.48 -22.61 -0.38
C ILE A 166 -28.21 -21.95 -1.57
N LEU A 167 -27.53 -21.76 -2.70
CA LEU A 167 -28.24 -21.84 -3.98
C LEU A 167 -28.50 -23.32 -4.22
N ARG A 168 -29.73 -23.74 -3.91
CA ARG A 168 -30.25 -25.10 -4.08
C ARG A 168 -29.96 -25.60 -5.50
N LEU A 169 -29.10 -26.61 -5.64
CA LEU A 169 -29.25 -27.65 -6.66
C LEU A 169 -29.11 -29.01 -5.96
N PRO A 170 -30.16 -29.84 -5.90
CA PRO A 170 -30.15 -31.09 -5.15
C PRO A 170 -29.61 -32.21 -6.03
N HIS A 171 -28.29 -32.34 -6.15
CA HIS A 171 -27.58 -33.62 -6.35
C HIS A 171 -26.10 -33.34 -6.64
N GLN A 172 -25.24 -33.73 -5.70
CA GLN A 172 -23.78 -34.01 -5.78
C GLN A 172 -23.15 -33.59 -4.43
N LEU A 173 -23.56 -34.23 -3.34
CA LEU A 173 -22.80 -35.33 -2.69
C LEU A 173 -21.33 -34.96 -2.44
N LEU A 174 -21.09 -34.53 -1.20
CA LEU A 174 -20.00 -35.02 -0.33
C LEU A 174 -18.65 -35.28 -1.02
N SER A 175 -17.68 -34.39 -0.76
CA SER A 175 -16.22 -34.51 -0.94
C SER A 175 -15.64 -33.60 -2.03
N SER A 176 -14.76 -32.67 -1.62
CA SER A 176 -13.88 -31.76 -2.42
C SER A 176 -14.22 -30.26 -2.42
N PRO A 177 -15.44 -29.77 -2.75
CA PRO A 177 -15.65 -28.32 -2.97
C PRO A 177 -15.49 -27.42 -1.73
N GLN A 178 -15.88 -27.91 -0.55
CA GLN A 178 -15.87 -27.13 0.69
C GLN A 178 -14.46 -26.93 1.26
N ILE A 179 -13.59 -27.95 1.15
CA ILE A 179 -12.20 -27.89 1.61
C ILE A 179 -11.42 -26.87 0.77
N ASN A 180 -11.63 -26.86 -0.55
CA ASN A 180 -11.03 -25.89 -1.45
C ASN A 180 -11.48 -24.46 -1.10
N TRP A 181 -12.76 -24.25 -0.79
CA TRP A 181 -13.26 -22.93 -0.41
C TRP A 181 -12.66 -22.41 0.91
N VAL A 182 -12.53 -23.26 1.93
CA VAL A 182 -11.88 -22.91 3.20
C VAL A 182 -10.39 -22.62 2.99
N LEU A 183 -9.70 -23.45 2.20
CA LEU A 183 -8.30 -23.23 1.85
C LEU A 183 -8.10 -21.91 1.09
N GLY A 184 -9.00 -21.59 0.15
CA GLY A 184 -9.00 -20.31 -0.55
C GLY A 184 -9.19 -19.13 0.40
N GLY A 185 -10.11 -19.23 1.36
CA GLY A 185 -10.29 -18.22 2.41
C GLY A 185 -9.04 -18.02 3.27
N LEU A 186 -8.38 -19.10 3.68
CA LEU A 186 -7.14 -19.05 4.45
C LEU A 186 -6.01 -18.38 3.65
N LEU A 187 -5.84 -18.75 2.38
CA LEU A 187 -4.84 -18.15 1.49
C LEU A 187 -5.10 -16.64 1.30
N LEU A 188 -6.35 -16.23 1.14
CA LEU A 188 -6.72 -14.81 1.07
C LEU A 188 -6.49 -14.05 2.39
N ALA A 189 -6.70 -14.70 3.54
CA ALA A 189 -6.36 -14.10 4.83
C ALA A 189 -4.84 -13.91 4.99
N VAL A 190 -4.05 -14.88 4.53
CA VAL A 190 -2.58 -14.78 4.48
C VAL A 190 -2.15 -13.67 3.52
N GLU A 191 -2.77 -13.56 2.33
CA GLU A 191 -2.53 -12.45 1.41
C GLU A 191 -2.82 -11.11 2.09
N ALA A 192 -3.96 -10.96 2.77
CA ALA A 192 -4.31 -9.71 3.46
C ALA A 192 -3.27 -9.34 4.54
N PHE A 193 -2.75 -10.32 5.26
CA PHE A 193 -1.66 -10.11 6.22
C PHE A 193 -0.34 -9.72 5.53
N ILE A 194 0.04 -10.39 4.44
CA ILE A 194 1.24 -10.06 3.67
C ILE A 194 1.15 -8.66 3.07
N ASN A 195 -0.01 -8.29 2.48
CA ASN A 195 -0.26 -6.95 1.96
C ASN A 195 -0.14 -5.89 3.05
N SER A 196 -0.65 -6.18 4.25
CA SER A 196 -0.50 -5.31 5.40
C SER A 196 0.97 -5.12 5.82
N ALA A 197 1.73 -6.22 5.91
CA ALA A 197 3.17 -6.18 6.22
C ALA A 197 3.97 -5.45 5.13
N TRP A 198 3.60 -5.63 3.85
CA TRP A 198 4.20 -4.93 2.72
C TRP A 198 3.98 -3.41 2.83
N VAL A 199 2.75 -2.96 3.06
CA VAL A 199 2.43 -1.53 3.23
C VAL A 199 3.20 -0.96 4.42
N PHE A 200 3.23 -1.66 5.55
CA PHE A 200 3.97 -1.22 6.72
C PHE A 200 5.47 -1.09 6.45
N GLY A 201 6.08 -2.09 5.79
CA GLY A 201 7.48 -2.04 5.37
C GLY A 201 7.78 -0.89 4.41
N ALA A 202 6.88 -0.62 3.46
CA ALA A 202 7.00 0.51 2.54
C ALA A 202 7.02 1.87 3.29
N ILE A 203 6.15 2.05 4.28
CA ILE A 203 6.11 3.26 5.11
C ILE A 203 7.44 3.47 5.86
N ILE A 204 8.01 2.41 6.42
CA ILE A 204 9.31 2.48 7.12
C ILE A 204 10.41 2.93 6.15
N ILE A 205 10.47 2.34 4.96
CA ILE A 205 11.48 2.69 3.95
C ILE A 205 11.35 4.16 3.54
N VAL A 206 10.13 4.60 3.24
CA VAL A 206 9.85 5.96 2.79
C VAL A 206 10.18 6.97 3.90
N SER A 207 9.77 6.71 5.14
CA SER A 207 10.07 7.58 6.28
C SER A 207 11.58 7.67 6.57
N GLY A 208 12.30 6.54 6.51
CA GLY A 208 13.76 6.51 6.64
C GLY A 208 14.45 7.30 5.53
N PHE A 209 13.99 7.17 4.28
CA PHE A 209 14.51 7.91 3.14
C PHE A 209 14.31 9.43 3.29
N TYR A 210 13.10 9.87 3.63
CA TYR A 210 12.82 11.29 3.88
C TYR A 210 13.63 11.84 5.06
N GLY A 211 13.84 11.04 6.12
CA GLY A 211 14.69 11.43 7.25
C GLY A 211 16.15 11.68 6.84
N VAL A 212 16.71 10.84 5.98
CA VAL A 212 18.07 11.01 5.45
C VAL A 212 18.17 12.26 4.57
N LEU A 213 17.21 12.48 3.66
CA LEU A 213 17.18 13.67 2.82
C LEU A 213 17.08 14.96 3.65
N TRP A 214 16.24 14.95 4.69
CA TRP A 214 16.10 16.10 5.58
C TRP A 214 17.37 16.37 6.39
N GLY A 215 18.06 15.32 6.84
CA GLY A 215 19.37 15.42 7.48
C GLY A 215 20.42 16.07 6.56
N LYS A 216 20.48 15.60 5.30
CA LYS A 216 21.40 16.14 4.28
C LYS A 216 21.13 17.61 3.95
N ALA A 217 19.87 17.99 3.78
CA ALA A 217 19.50 19.39 3.53
C ALA A 217 19.93 20.32 4.68
N LYS A 218 19.92 19.81 5.92
CA LYS A 218 20.37 20.57 7.09
C LYS A 218 21.90 20.72 7.13
N GLU A 219 22.65 19.69 6.74
CA GLU A 219 24.12 19.75 6.62
C GLU A 219 24.55 20.81 5.60
N GLU A 220 23.96 20.81 4.41
CA GLU A 220 24.28 21.77 3.34
C GLU A 220 23.98 23.22 3.76
N SER A 221 22.83 23.45 4.42
CA SER A 221 22.48 24.79 4.94
C SER A 221 23.47 25.28 6.02
N GLY A 222 24.03 24.37 6.83
CA GLY A 222 25.00 24.70 7.87
C GLY A 222 26.37 25.06 7.30
N GLU A 223 26.83 24.35 6.28
CA GLU A 223 28.10 24.64 5.59
C GLU A 223 28.05 25.96 4.82
N GLU A 224 26.92 26.28 4.18
CA GLU A 224 26.74 27.53 3.45
C GLU A 224 26.70 28.75 4.40
N SER A 225 26.07 28.60 5.57
CA SER A 225 26.09 29.62 6.63
C SER A 225 27.48 29.83 7.25
N MET A 226 28.38 28.85 7.20
CA MET A 226 29.76 28.97 7.70
C MET A 226 30.73 29.52 6.64
N ARG A 227 30.52 29.21 5.35
CA ARG A 227 31.35 29.73 4.25
C ARG A 227 31.12 31.20 3.93
N SER A 228 29.89 31.69 4.10
CA SER A 228 29.50 33.08 3.79
C SER A 228 30.40 34.14 4.47
N PRO A 229 30.65 34.13 5.79
CA PRO A 229 31.56 35.09 6.44
C PRO A 229 33.03 34.92 6.06
N LEU A 230 33.49 33.70 5.73
CA LEU A 230 34.88 33.45 5.32
C LEU A 230 35.16 33.98 3.90
N LEU A 231 34.19 33.89 3.01
CA LEU A 231 34.28 34.49 1.67
C LEU A 231 34.26 36.02 1.74
N GLN A 232 33.43 36.59 2.62
CA GLN A 232 33.39 38.03 2.88
C GLN A 232 34.78 38.54 3.34
N ASN A 233 35.36 37.92 4.37
CA ASN A 233 36.65 38.34 4.93
C ASN A 233 37.80 38.22 3.90
N ARG A 234 37.80 37.15 3.10
CA ARG A 234 38.78 36.96 2.00
C ARG A 234 38.63 38.01 0.88
N THR A 235 37.44 38.56 0.65
CA THR A 235 37.23 39.63 -0.35
C THR A 235 37.58 41.03 0.16
N GLU A 236 37.49 41.26 1.47
CA GLU A 236 37.94 42.52 2.09
C GLU A 236 39.46 42.59 2.15
N ASP A 237 40.12 41.49 2.51
CA ASP A 237 41.58 41.39 2.53
C ASP A 237 42.17 41.71 1.14
N LYS A 238 41.62 41.12 0.07
CA LYS A 238 42.03 41.43 -1.31
C LYS A 238 41.76 42.88 -1.75
N ARG A 239 40.78 43.56 -1.17
CA ARG A 239 40.49 44.98 -1.44
C ARG A 239 41.39 45.93 -0.65
N SER A 240 42.01 45.47 0.43
CA SER A 240 42.96 46.25 1.22
C SER A 240 44.35 46.33 0.59
N PHE A 241 44.66 45.49 -0.39
CA PHE A 241 45.98 45.41 -1.05
C PHE A 241 45.99 45.93 -2.50
N ALA A 242 44.88 46.48 -2.99
CA ALA A 242 44.74 47.11 -4.31
C ALA A 242 44.56 48.63 -4.16
#